data_AF-A0A962B023-F1
#
_entry.id   AF-A0A962B023-F1
#
_cell.length_a   1.000
_cell.length_b   1.000
_cell.length_c   1.000
_cell.angle_alpha   90.00
_cell.angle_beta   90.00
_cell.angle_gamma   90.00
#
_symmetry.space_group_name_H-M   'P 1'
#
loop_
_entity.id
_entity.type
_entity.pdbx_description
1 polymer ?
#
loop_
_entity_poly.entity_id
_entity_poly.type
_entity_poly.pdbx_seq_one_letter_code
_entity_poly.pdbx_strand_id
1 'polypeptide(L)'
;MLPSSGDRDFDFALAMTLSKLTDIFGVLPGFRYFDDSRAPNALATTRQLAARSDGTVLFGLTYLKRAMRWPQHPDAAVAAICAHEFAHIMQFKNDIHLRLRDGQSTVKRVELHADFLSGYFAGLRKRARPDFPAQVFVDWSRNVGDYQTHHRNHHGTPRQRAEAAVRGFETAYRDRLAFSEAVEKGIRWAETM
;
A
#
# COMPACT_ATOMS: atom_id res chain seq x y z
N MET A 1 -11.15 7.20 -17.04
CA MET A 1 -9.96 6.44 -16.57
C MET A 1 -9.04 6.24 -17.75
N LEU A 2 -7.74 6.28 -17.52
CA LEU A 2 -6.70 6.20 -18.54
C LEU A 2 -5.92 4.88 -18.38
N PRO A 3 -5.53 4.24 -19.49
CA PRO A 3 -4.84 2.95 -19.44
C PRO A 3 -3.33 3.07 -19.15
N SER A 4 -2.75 4.27 -19.24
CA SER A 4 -1.30 4.50 -19.21
C SER A 4 -0.96 5.80 -18.49
N SER A 5 0.26 5.89 -17.94
CA SER A 5 0.82 7.12 -17.38
C SER A 5 1.27 8.13 -18.43
N GLY A 6 1.44 7.69 -19.68
CA GLY A 6 2.07 8.43 -20.77
C GLY A 6 3.57 8.14 -20.95
N ASP A 7 4.18 7.35 -20.08
CA ASP A 7 5.56 6.86 -20.19
C ASP A 7 5.58 5.34 -20.28
N ARG A 8 5.98 4.80 -21.44
CA ARG A 8 5.93 3.37 -21.75
C ARG A 8 6.93 2.55 -20.93
N ASP A 9 8.14 3.07 -20.73
CA ASP A 9 9.20 2.34 -20.02
C ASP A 9 8.88 2.26 -18.53
N PHE A 10 8.36 3.37 -17.98
CA PHE A 10 7.82 3.39 -16.63
C PHE A 10 6.63 2.44 -16.48
N ASP A 11 5.65 2.48 -17.39
CA ASP A 11 4.47 1.60 -17.32
C ASP A 11 4.87 0.12 -17.34
N PHE A 12 5.87 -0.25 -18.16
CA PHE A 12 6.41 -1.61 -18.20
C PHE A 12 7.10 -2.00 -16.88
N ALA A 13 7.95 -1.13 -16.33
CA ALA A 13 8.62 -1.38 -15.05
C ALA A 13 7.62 -1.47 -13.88
N LEU A 14 6.58 -0.63 -13.90
CA LEU A 14 5.49 -0.68 -12.94
C LEU A 14 4.71 -2.00 -13.06
N ALA A 15 4.36 -2.44 -14.27
CA ALA A 15 3.66 -3.70 -14.49
C ALA A 15 4.42 -4.90 -13.88
N MET A 16 5.74 -4.94 -13.99
CA MET A 16 6.57 -5.96 -13.34
C MET A 16 6.51 -5.91 -11.81
N THR A 17 6.33 -4.72 -11.24
CA THR A 17 6.14 -4.54 -9.79
C THR A 17 4.73 -4.96 -9.36
N LEU A 18 3.70 -4.60 -10.13
CA LEU A 18 2.31 -4.99 -9.87
C LEU A 18 2.12 -6.51 -9.99
N SER A 19 2.83 -7.18 -10.90
CA SER A 19 2.83 -8.65 -10.98
C SER A 19 3.39 -9.28 -9.70
N LYS A 20 4.49 -8.75 -9.16
CA LYS A 20 5.05 -9.25 -7.89
C LYS A 20 4.11 -9.03 -6.72
N LEU A 21 3.42 -7.88 -6.68
CA LEU A 21 2.42 -7.62 -5.66
C LEU A 21 1.23 -8.58 -5.78
N THR A 22 0.80 -8.89 -7.00
CA THR A 22 -0.25 -9.89 -7.28
C THR A 22 0.13 -11.25 -6.69
N ASP A 23 1.36 -11.71 -6.97
CA ASP A 23 1.85 -13.00 -6.49
C ASP A 23 1.98 -13.05 -4.97
N ILE A 24 2.54 -12.00 -4.35
CA ILE A 24 2.78 -11.97 -2.90
C ILE A 24 1.47 -11.83 -2.13
N PHE A 25 0.55 -10.98 -2.57
CA PHE A 25 -0.68 -10.67 -1.83
C PHE A 25 -1.85 -11.59 -2.19
N GLY A 26 -1.71 -12.42 -3.23
CA GLY A 26 -2.76 -13.34 -3.68
C GLY A 26 -4.00 -12.62 -4.21
N VAL A 27 -3.82 -11.44 -4.79
CA VAL A 27 -4.90 -10.61 -5.35
C VAL A 27 -4.59 -10.16 -6.76
N LEU A 28 -5.62 -10.11 -7.61
CA LEU A 28 -5.52 -9.64 -8.99
C LEU A 28 -6.39 -8.38 -9.18
N PRO A 29 -5.92 -7.18 -8.78
CA PRO A 29 -6.67 -5.96 -9.00
C PRO A 29 -6.58 -5.50 -10.46
N GLY A 30 -7.64 -4.85 -10.94
CA GLY A 30 -7.51 -3.94 -12.06
C GLY A 30 -6.63 -2.75 -11.67
N PHE A 31 -5.87 -2.20 -12.61
CA PHE A 31 -5.08 -0.98 -12.39
C PHE A 31 -5.45 0.06 -13.44
N ARG A 32 -5.78 1.27 -13.02
CA ARG A 32 -6.20 2.36 -13.92
C ARG A 32 -5.69 3.71 -13.41
N TYR A 33 -5.37 4.60 -14.34
CA TYR A 33 -5.11 5.99 -14.01
C TYR A 33 -6.38 6.83 -14.07
N PHE A 34 -6.39 7.95 -13.34
CA PHE A 34 -7.47 8.94 -13.45
C PHE A 34 -6.95 10.37 -13.25
N ASP A 35 -7.77 11.34 -13.64
CA ASP A 35 -7.52 12.75 -13.38
C ASP A 35 -7.94 13.08 -11.94
N ASP A 36 -6.93 13.40 -11.13
CA ASP A 36 -7.00 13.77 -9.72
C ASP A 36 -6.52 15.21 -9.50
N SER A 37 -6.50 16.05 -10.53
CA SER A 37 -5.95 17.42 -10.50
C SER A 37 -6.52 18.30 -9.38
N ARG A 38 -7.76 18.04 -8.94
CA ARG A 38 -8.42 18.75 -7.84
C ARG A 38 -8.07 18.21 -6.44
N ALA A 39 -7.80 16.92 -6.33
CA ALA A 39 -7.56 16.24 -5.06
C ALA A 39 -6.63 15.03 -5.30
N PRO A 40 -5.30 15.25 -5.32
CA PRO A 40 -4.38 14.21 -5.74
C PRO A 40 -4.38 13.00 -4.80
N ASN A 41 -4.62 11.81 -5.35
CA ASN A 41 -4.75 10.59 -4.56
C ASN A 41 -4.46 9.30 -5.34
N ALA A 42 -4.21 8.22 -4.61
CA ALA A 42 -4.41 6.84 -5.06
C ALA A 42 -5.46 6.18 -4.15
N LEU A 43 -6.24 5.23 -4.68
CA LEU A 43 -7.21 4.49 -3.86
C LEU A 43 -7.53 3.11 -4.44
N ALA A 44 -7.78 2.17 -3.55
CA ALA A 44 -8.36 0.88 -3.83
C ALA A 44 -9.88 0.90 -3.69
N THR A 45 -10.58 0.15 -4.53
CA THR A 45 -12.03 -0.05 -4.48
C THR A 45 -12.42 -1.49 -4.80
N THR A 46 -13.51 -1.97 -4.20
CA THR A 46 -14.12 -3.27 -4.52
C THR A 46 -14.73 -3.31 -5.93
N ARG A 47 -14.96 -2.15 -6.56
CA ARG A 47 -15.52 -2.11 -7.92
C ARG A 47 -14.54 -2.71 -8.91
N GLN A 48 -15.00 -3.71 -9.66
CA GLN A 48 -14.23 -4.36 -10.72
C GLN A 48 -14.36 -3.57 -12.02
N LEU A 49 -13.29 -2.93 -12.46
CA LEU A 49 -13.22 -2.14 -13.70
C LEU A 49 -12.39 -2.82 -14.79
N ALA A 50 -11.87 -4.00 -14.47
CA ALA A 50 -11.31 -4.97 -15.39
C ALA A 50 -12.04 -6.30 -15.17
N ALA A 51 -12.21 -7.10 -16.22
CA ALA A 51 -12.86 -8.39 -16.09
C ALA A 51 -12.06 -9.31 -15.15
N ARG A 52 -12.75 -10.03 -14.26
CA ARG A 52 -12.18 -11.02 -13.33
C ARG A 52 -11.15 -10.45 -12.34
N SER A 53 -11.30 -9.19 -11.93
CA SER A 53 -10.43 -8.59 -10.91
C SER A 53 -10.98 -8.73 -9.49
N ASP A 54 -10.11 -8.74 -8.48
CA ASP A 54 -10.49 -8.74 -7.05
C ASP A 54 -10.93 -7.34 -6.55
N GLY A 55 -10.94 -6.36 -7.44
CA GLY A 55 -11.18 -4.94 -7.19
C GLY A 55 -10.38 -4.08 -8.17
N THR A 56 -10.23 -2.80 -7.90
CA THR A 56 -9.44 -1.88 -8.73
C THR A 56 -8.60 -0.94 -7.88
N VAL A 57 -7.33 -0.79 -8.25
CA VAL A 57 -6.47 0.31 -7.83
C VAL A 57 -6.57 1.44 -8.85
N LEU A 58 -6.93 2.62 -8.36
CA LEU A 58 -7.00 3.86 -9.12
C LEU A 58 -5.83 4.76 -8.69
N PHE A 59 -4.96 5.10 -9.65
CA PHE A 59 -3.80 5.95 -9.38
C PHE A 59 -3.97 7.30 -10.10
N GLY A 60 -4.06 8.38 -9.33
CA GLY A 60 -4.19 9.72 -9.89
C GLY A 60 -2.91 10.21 -10.58
N LEU A 61 -3.01 10.82 -11.76
CA LEU A 61 -1.84 11.26 -12.52
C LEU A 61 -1.05 12.39 -11.84
N THR A 62 -1.74 13.27 -11.11
CA THR A 62 -1.12 14.34 -10.32
C THR A 62 -0.40 13.75 -9.12
N TYR A 63 -1.00 12.77 -8.45
CA TYR A 63 -0.36 12.05 -7.35
C TYR A 63 0.85 11.24 -7.83
N LEU A 64 0.75 10.59 -9.00
CA LEU A 64 1.89 9.92 -9.64
C LEU A 64 3.03 10.91 -9.89
N LYS A 65 2.75 12.07 -10.49
CA LYS A 65 3.75 13.12 -10.70
C LYS A 65 4.39 13.60 -9.40
N ARG A 66 3.65 13.60 -8.27
CA ARG A 66 4.21 13.92 -6.94
C ARG A 66 5.12 12.81 -6.44
N ALA A 67 4.72 11.55 -6.55
CA ALA A 67 5.54 10.40 -6.20
C ALA A 67 6.84 10.34 -7.03
N MET A 68 6.75 10.67 -8.32
CA MET A 68 7.92 10.73 -9.21
C MET A 68 8.90 11.88 -8.91
N ARG A 69 8.52 12.82 -8.03
CA ARG A 69 9.40 13.88 -7.51
C ARG A 69 10.03 13.53 -6.15
N TRP A 70 9.82 12.31 -5.66
CA TRP A 70 10.44 11.88 -4.40
C TRP A 70 11.97 12.00 -4.53
N PRO A 71 12.69 12.63 -3.57
CA PRO A 71 14.09 13.01 -3.77
C PRO A 71 15.04 11.87 -4.10
N GLN A 72 14.74 10.66 -3.65
CA GLN A 72 15.57 9.47 -3.87
C GLN A 72 14.67 8.27 -4.17
N HIS A 73 14.97 7.53 -5.24
CA HIS A 73 14.21 6.33 -5.65
C HIS A 73 12.70 6.58 -5.85
N PRO A 74 12.30 7.46 -6.77
CA PRO A 74 10.90 7.75 -7.06
C PRO A 74 10.08 6.52 -7.47
N ASP A 75 10.72 5.55 -8.14
CA ASP A 75 10.17 4.25 -8.47
C ASP A 75 9.74 3.46 -7.21
N ALA A 76 10.54 3.53 -6.15
CA ALA A 76 10.21 2.90 -4.87
C ALA A 76 9.08 3.61 -4.14
N ALA A 77 8.93 4.93 -4.30
CA ALA A 77 7.80 5.67 -3.75
C ALA A 77 6.48 5.26 -4.43
N VAL A 78 6.49 5.11 -5.76
CA VAL A 78 5.34 4.55 -6.49
C VAL A 78 5.06 3.11 -6.04
N ALA A 79 6.10 2.29 -5.88
CA ALA A 79 5.94 0.92 -5.41
C ALA A 79 5.33 0.86 -3.99
N ALA A 80 5.68 1.78 -3.09
CA ALA A 80 5.12 1.88 -1.75
C ALA A 80 3.62 2.20 -1.77
N ILE A 81 3.20 3.16 -2.61
CA ILE A 81 1.79 3.50 -2.81
C ILE A 81 1.04 2.28 -3.37
N CYS A 82 1.55 1.66 -4.44
CA CYS A 82 0.92 0.49 -5.02
C CYS A 82 0.83 -0.68 -4.04
N ALA A 83 1.86 -0.94 -3.24
CA ALA A 83 1.84 -1.98 -2.23
C ALA A 83 0.78 -1.71 -1.16
N HIS A 84 0.62 -0.45 -0.74
CA HIS A 84 -0.44 -0.07 0.19
C HIS A 84 -1.84 -0.28 -0.42
N GLU A 85 -2.08 0.18 -1.66
CA GLU A 85 -3.38 -0.01 -2.31
C GLU A 85 -3.70 -1.50 -2.59
N PHE A 86 -2.69 -2.30 -2.94
CA PHE A 86 -2.87 -3.75 -3.08
C PHE A 86 -3.22 -4.41 -1.75
N ALA A 87 -2.68 -3.91 -0.64
CA ALA A 87 -3.03 -4.41 0.70
C ALA A 87 -4.51 -4.15 1.01
N HIS A 88 -5.07 -3.02 0.59
CA HIS A 88 -6.51 -2.77 0.69
C HIS A 88 -7.33 -3.74 -0.16
N ILE A 89 -6.91 -4.05 -1.39
CA ILE A 89 -7.60 -5.06 -2.22
C ILE A 89 -7.59 -6.42 -1.51
N MET A 90 -6.47 -6.80 -0.89
CA MET A 90 -6.38 -8.02 -0.08
C MET A 90 -7.31 -7.97 1.13
N GLN A 91 -7.38 -6.84 1.83
CA GLN A 91 -8.30 -6.66 2.96
C GLN A 91 -9.78 -6.72 2.53
N PHE A 92 -10.12 -6.22 1.34
CA PHE A 92 -11.48 -6.27 0.81
C PHE A 92 -11.86 -7.70 0.42
N LYS A 93 -10.99 -8.40 -0.30
CA LYS A 93 -11.21 -9.79 -0.74
C LYS A 93 -11.46 -10.75 0.42
N ASN A 94 -10.86 -10.49 1.58
CA ASN A 94 -10.91 -11.38 2.75
C ASN A 94 -11.70 -10.79 3.93
N ASP A 95 -12.46 -9.70 3.72
CA ASP A 95 -13.24 -9.01 4.76
C ASP A 95 -12.45 -8.55 6.00
N ILE A 96 -11.12 -8.53 5.93
CA ILE A 96 -10.22 -8.09 7.02
C ILE A 96 -10.49 -6.62 7.39
N HIS A 97 -10.86 -5.79 6.41
CA HIS A 97 -11.21 -4.39 6.66
C HIS A 97 -12.41 -4.27 7.63
N LEU A 98 -13.39 -5.18 7.58
CA LEU A 98 -14.53 -5.18 8.50
C LEU A 98 -14.07 -5.51 9.93
N ARG A 99 -13.22 -6.53 10.07
CA ARG A 99 -12.61 -6.90 11.37
C ARG A 99 -11.82 -5.74 11.97
N LEU A 100 -10.98 -5.08 11.18
CA LEU A 100 -10.16 -3.95 11.65
C LEU A 100 -11.00 -2.70 11.98
N ARG A 101 -12.17 -2.55 11.37
CA ARG A 101 -13.13 -1.47 11.66
C ARG A 101 -13.99 -1.74 12.89
N ASP A 102 -14.11 -2.99 13.33
CA ASP A 102 -14.96 -3.33 14.47
C ASP A 102 -14.49 -2.60 15.75
N GLY A 103 -15.45 -2.00 16.45
CA GLY A 103 -15.21 -1.14 17.62
C GLY A 103 -14.35 0.11 17.36
N GLN A 104 -14.04 0.47 16.11
CA GLN A 104 -13.16 1.59 15.76
C GLN A 104 -13.94 2.72 15.05
N SER A 105 -13.86 3.94 15.58
CA SER A 105 -14.54 5.11 15.00
C SER A 105 -13.82 5.68 13.77
N THR A 106 -12.56 5.33 13.57
CA THR A 106 -11.67 5.83 12.51
C THR A 106 -11.20 4.74 11.55
N VAL A 107 -10.65 5.10 10.39
CA VAL A 107 -10.06 4.14 9.44
C VAL A 107 -8.67 3.66 9.84
N LYS A 108 -8.05 4.27 10.85
CA LYS A 108 -6.69 4.04 11.34
C LYS A 108 -6.23 2.58 11.29
N ARG A 109 -6.97 1.63 11.85
CA ARG A 109 -6.52 0.22 11.91
C ARG A 109 -6.39 -0.42 10.52
N VAL A 110 -7.29 -0.06 9.60
CA VAL A 110 -7.25 -0.53 8.22
C VAL A 110 -6.00 -0.02 7.52
N GLU A 111 -5.70 1.27 7.69
CA GLU A 111 -4.53 1.97 7.12
C GLU A 111 -3.21 1.44 7.69
N LEU A 112 -3.12 1.29 9.02
CA LEU A 112 -1.95 0.75 9.68
C LEU A 112 -1.66 -0.69 9.25
N HIS A 113 -2.68 -1.51 9.03
CA HIS A 113 -2.48 -2.84 8.48
C HIS A 113 -2.02 -2.80 7.01
N ALA A 114 -2.54 -1.87 6.20
CA ALA A 114 -2.08 -1.70 4.83
C ALA A 114 -0.61 -1.23 4.75
N ASP A 115 -0.19 -0.30 5.63
CA ASP A 115 1.22 0.10 5.79
C ASP A 115 2.10 -1.06 6.23
N PHE A 116 1.62 -1.90 7.15
CA PHE A 116 2.33 -3.10 7.57
C PHE A 116 2.59 -4.03 6.38
N LEU A 117 1.59 -4.31 5.55
CA LEU A 117 1.77 -5.18 4.39
C LEU A 117 2.63 -4.53 3.29
N SER A 118 2.54 -3.20 3.13
CA SER A 118 3.45 -2.44 2.26
C SER A 118 4.90 -2.58 2.72
N GLY A 119 5.16 -2.46 4.03
CA GLY A 119 6.46 -2.74 4.65
C GLY A 119 6.92 -4.19 4.46
N TYR A 120 6.01 -5.16 4.61
CA TYR A 120 6.31 -6.59 4.38
C TYR A 120 6.80 -6.84 2.95
N PHE A 121 6.14 -6.24 1.96
CA PHE A 121 6.62 -6.26 0.58
C PHE A 121 8.04 -5.69 0.46
N ALA A 122 8.30 -4.52 1.05
CA ALA A 122 9.63 -3.90 1.04
C ALA A 122 10.71 -4.83 1.65
N GLY A 123 10.39 -5.55 2.72
CA GLY A 123 11.29 -6.52 3.34
C GLY A 123 11.61 -7.70 2.43
N LEU A 124 10.61 -8.25 1.73
CA LEU A 124 10.84 -9.29 0.71
C LEU A 124 11.72 -8.79 -0.43
N ARG A 125 11.47 -7.56 -0.91
CA ARG A 125 12.27 -6.94 -1.97
C ARG A 125 13.72 -6.72 -1.52
N LYS A 126 13.95 -6.26 -0.30
CA LYS A 126 15.29 -6.06 0.29
C LYS A 126 16.06 -7.37 0.43
N ARG A 127 15.40 -8.48 0.78
CA ARG A 127 16.01 -9.81 0.81
C ARG A 127 16.46 -10.27 -0.57
N ALA A 128 15.60 -10.08 -1.57
CA ALA A 128 15.90 -10.48 -2.94
C ALA A 128 16.94 -9.56 -3.63
N ARG A 129 16.99 -8.29 -3.22
CA ARG A 129 17.85 -7.25 -3.78
C ARG A 129 18.40 -6.37 -2.64
N PRO A 130 19.63 -6.61 -2.17
CA PRO A 130 20.19 -5.91 -1.00
C PRO A 130 20.27 -4.38 -1.13
N ASP A 131 20.34 -3.83 -2.34
CA ASP A 131 20.32 -2.38 -2.60
C ASP A 131 18.90 -1.81 -2.75
N PHE A 132 17.84 -2.61 -2.57
CA PHE A 132 16.46 -2.10 -2.63
C PHE A 132 16.24 -1.01 -1.57
N PRO A 133 15.65 0.15 -1.93
CA PRO A 133 15.50 1.30 -1.04
C PRO A 133 14.27 1.17 -0.14
N ALA A 134 14.24 0.13 0.70
CA ALA A 134 13.10 -0.17 1.57
C ALA A 134 12.69 0.98 2.52
N GLN A 135 13.64 1.84 2.89
CA GLN A 135 13.37 3.01 3.75
C GLN A 135 12.34 3.97 3.14
N VAL A 136 12.25 4.04 1.81
CA VAL A 136 11.26 4.89 1.10
C VAL A 136 9.82 4.51 1.48
N PHE A 137 9.54 3.23 1.77
CA PHE A 137 8.22 2.78 2.19
C PHE A 137 7.85 3.35 3.57
N VAL A 138 8.80 3.36 4.49
CA VAL A 138 8.64 3.93 5.84
C VAL A 138 8.45 5.45 5.76
N ASP A 139 9.25 6.13 4.95
CA ASP A 139 9.19 7.58 4.82
C ASP A 139 7.91 8.04 4.12
N TRP A 140 7.46 7.29 3.10
CA TRP A 140 6.15 7.52 2.47
C TRP A 140 5.01 7.32 3.48
N SER A 141 4.93 6.18 4.17
CA SER A 141 3.89 5.93 5.18
C SER A 141 3.88 7.00 6.29
N ARG A 142 5.06 7.48 6.71
CA ARG A 142 5.17 8.62 7.64
C ARG A 142 4.53 9.88 7.05
N ASN A 143 4.81 10.19 5.79
CA ASN A 143 4.38 11.42 5.13
C ASN A 143 2.85 11.51 4.94
N VAL A 144 2.19 10.37 4.76
CA VAL A 144 0.73 10.30 4.56
C VAL A 144 -0.07 10.13 5.88
N GLY A 145 0.59 10.22 7.03
CA GLY A 145 -0.08 10.25 8.34
C GLY A 145 -0.66 11.63 8.68
N ASP A 146 -1.61 11.65 9.62
CA ASP A 146 -2.28 12.87 10.06
C ASP A 146 -2.46 12.92 11.60
N TYR A 147 -2.79 14.08 12.15
CA TYR A 147 -3.05 14.24 13.59
C TYR A 147 -4.53 14.47 13.92
N GLN A 148 -5.45 14.17 12.99
CA GLN A 148 -6.88 14.40 13.14
C GLN A 148 -7.56 13.26 13.93
N THR A 149 -7.06 12.92 15.11
CA THR A 149 -7.42 11.70 15.88
C THR A 149 -8.92 11.51 16.17
N HIS A 150 -9.71 12.58 16.15
CA HIS A 150 -11.16 12.55 16.35
C HIS A 150 -11.97 12.56 15.04
N HIS A 151 -11.32 12.68 13.89
CA HIS A 151 -11.97 12.67 12.59
C HIS A 151 -12.17 11.22 12.11
N ARG A 152 -13.35 10.91 11.58
CA ARG A 152 -13.69 9.55 11.09
C ARG A 152 -12.70 9.01 10.02
N ASN A 153 -12.07 9.92 9.27
CA ASN A 153 -11.06 9.60 8.27
C ASN A 153 -9.63 9.73 8.83
N HIS A 154 -9.42 9.63 10.14
CA HIS A 154 -8.07 9.57 10.70
C HIS A 154 -7.39 8.28 10.26
N HIS A 155 -6.25 8.40 9.58
CA HIS A 155 -5.50 7.26 9.03
C HIS A 155 -4.42 6.74 9.98
N GLY A 156 -4.18 7.44 11.09
CA GLY A 156 -3.07 7.20 12.00
C GLY A 156 -2.03 8.32 11.93
N THR A 157 -1.36 8.53 13.06
CA THR A 157 -0.28 9.51 13.14
C THR A 157 0.91 9.14 12.26
N PRO A 158 1.71 10.12 11.79
CA PRO A 158 2.94 9.86 11.06
C PRO A 158 3.85 8.81 11.74
N ARG A 159 3.92 8.83 13.07
CA ARG A 159 4.68 7.84 13.85
C ARG A 159 4.08 6.45 13.75
N GLN A 160 2.77 6.30 13.94
CA GLN A 160 2.10 4.99 13.87
C GLN A 160 2.21 4.37 12.48
N ARG A 161 2.02 5.18 11.42
CA ARG A 161 2.14 4.72 10.03
C ARG A 161 3.57 4.27 9.69
N ALA A 162 4.58 5.03 10.10
CA ALA A 162 5.97 4.64 9.95
C ALA A 162 6.29 3.34 10.72
N GLU A 163 5.80 3.21 11.96
CA GLU A 163 6.00 2.02 12.78
C GLU A 163 5.36 0.78 12.15
N ALA A 164 4.16 0.91 11.58
CA ALA A 164 3.50 -0.15 10.85
C ALA A 164 4.39 -0.70 9.72
N ALA A 165 4.89 0.19 8.86
CA ALA A 165 5.77 -0.16 7.75
C ALA A 165 7.08 -0.83 8.23
N VAL A 166 7.69 -0.33 9.31
CA VAL A 166 8.89 -0.95 9.90
C VAL A 166 8.60 -2.37 10.40
N ARG A 167 7.50 -2.57 11.12
CA ARG A 167 7.13 -3.91 11.64
C ARG A 167 6.83 -4.90 10.52
N GLY A 168 6.18 -4.44 9.46
CA GLY A 168 5.99 -5.20 8.23
C GLY A 168 7.31 -5.64 7.63
N PHE A 169 8.22 -4.68 7.43
CA PHE A 169 9.55 -4.93 6.89
C PHE A 169 10.32 -5.98 7.71
N GLU A 170 10.37 -5.82 9.03
CA GLU A 170 11.05 -6.78 9.91
C GLU A 170 10.44 -8.18 9.83
N THR A 171 9.11 -8.27 9.70
CA THR A 171 8.40 -9.54 9.60
C THR A 171 8.81 -10.34 8.37
N ALA A 172 9.02 -9.69 7.23
CA ALA A 172 9.54 -10.34 6.03
C ALA A 172 11.06 -10.55 6.06
N TYR A 173 11.80 -9.53 6.49
CA TYR A 173 13.25 -9.45 6.37
C TYR A 173 13.99 -10.28 7.43
N ARG A 174 13.63 -10.07 8.70
CA ARG A 174 14.26 -10.70 9.87
C ARG A 174 13.55 -12.00 10.23
N ASP A 175 12.24 -11.93 10.44
CA ASP A 175 11.48 -13.05 11.00
C ASP A 175 11.12 -14.10 9.93
N ARG A 176 11.18 -13.71 8.64
CA ARG A 176 10.96 -14.57 7.47
C ARG A 176 9.62 -15.29 7.46
N LEU A 177 8.58 -14.67 8.02
CA LEU A 177 7.23 -15.25 8.05
C LEU A 177 6.64 -15.35 6.64
N ALA A 178 5.83 -16.38 6.42
CA ALA A 178 4.99 -16.48 5.23
C ALA A 178 3.95 -15.35 5.20
N PHE A 179 3.38 -15.07 4.02
CA PHE A 179 2.44 -13.95 3.86
C PHE A 179 1.20 -14.11 4.76
N SER A 180 0.62 -15.31 4.86
CA SER A 180 -0.53 -15.57 5.73
C SER A 180 -0.24 -15.28 7.21
N GLU A 181 0.94 -15.66 7.69
CA GLU A 181 1.38 -15.38 9.06
C GLU A 181 1.64 -13.88 9.28
N ALA A 182 2.17 -13.20 8.26
CA ALA A 182 2.38 -11.75 8.30
C ALA A 182 1.06 -10.98 8.34
N VAL A 183 0.03 -11.42 7.59
CA VAL A 183 -1.32 -10.86 7.66
C VAL A 183 -1.87 -10.97 9.09
N GLU A 184 -1.88 -12.15 9.68
CA GLU A 184 -2.39 -12.32 11.06
C GLU A 184 -1.58 -11.54 12.09
N LYS A 185 -0.25 -11.46 11.94
CA LYS A 185 0.60 -10.65 12.81
C LYS A 185 0.30 -9.15 12.67
N GLY A 186 0.09 -8.68 11.44
CA GLY A 186 -0.29 -7.30 11.15
C GLY A 186 -1.65 -6.94 11.75
N ILE A 187 -2.64 -7.83 11.61
CA ILE A 187 -3.99 -7.62 12.19
C ILE A 187 -3.89 -7.49 13.71
N ARG A 188 -3.26 -8.47 14.38
CA ARG A 188 -3.10 -8.44 15.84
C ARG A 188 -2.40 -7.18 16.32
N TRP A 189 -1.38 -6.71 15.59
CA TRP A 189 -0.71 -5.47 15.94
C TRP A 189 -1.64 -4.26 15.77
N ALA A 190 -2.31 -4.11 14.63
CA ALA A 190 -3.22 -3.00 14.38
C ALA A 190 -4.39 -2.94 15.39
N GLU A 191 -4.89 -4.09 15.86
CA GLU A 191 -5.94 -4.17 16.90
C GLU A 191 -5.49 -3.55 18.24
N THR A 192 -4.19 -3.54 18.54
CA THR A 192 -3.64 -2.91 19.77
C THR A 192 -3.47 -1.40 19.67
N MET A 193 -3.66 -0.80 18.49
CA MET A 193 -3.35 0.60 18.21
C MET A 193 -4.52 1.57 18.37
#